data_AF-A0A821SCK1-F1
#
_entry.id   AF-A0A821SCK1-F1
#
_cell.length_a   1.000
_cell.length_b   1.000
_cell.length_c   1.000
_cell.angle_alpha   90.00
_cell.angle_beta   90.00
_cell.angle_gamma   90.00
#
_symmetry.space_group_name_H-M   'P 1'
#
loop_
_entity.id
_entity.type
_entity.pdbx_description
1 polymer ?
#
loop_
_entity_poly.entity_id
_entity_poly.type
_entity_poly.pdbx_seq_one_letter_code
_entity_poly.pdbx_strand_id
1 'polypeptide(L)' 'MKWVEGAKQGIVVAGGQGQGNGLTQLYYPQGVVVDQLGTV' A
#
# COMPACT_ATOMS: atom_id res chain seq x y z
N MET A 1 -2.53 1.88 -2.77
CA MET A 1 -2.40 3.31 -2.43
C MET A 1 -3.78 3.90 -2.15
N LYS A 2 -3.92 4.96 -1.36
CA LYS A 2 -5.15 5.71 -1.11
C LYS A 2 -4.97 7.16 -1.54
N TRP A 3 -5.99 7.71 -2.15
CA TRP A 3 -6.04 9.06 -2.67
C TRP A 3 -7.32 9.73 -2.19
N VAL A 4 -7.22 11.01 -1.86
CA VAL A 4 -8.36 11.84 -1.47
C VAL A 4 -8.69 12.77 -2.65
N GLU A 5 -9.95 13.17 -2.78
CA GLU A 5 -10.37 14.11 -3.81
C GLU A 5 -9.51 15.40 -3.76
N GLY A 6 -8.89 15.75 -4.89
CA GLY A 6 -7.98 16.90 -5.01
C GLY A 6 -6.54 16.67 -4.54
N ALA A 7 -6.15 15.47 -4.13
CA ALA A 7 -4.80 15.20 -3.67
C ALA A 7 -3.76 15.24 -4.82
N LYS A 8 -2.61 15.88 -4.56
CA LYS A 8 -1.45 15.93 -5.49
C LYS A 8 -0.47 14.77 -5.30
N GLN A 9 -0.63 14.01 -4.22
CA GLN A 9 0.20 12.88 -3.84
C GLN A 9 -0.64 11.78 -3.21
N GLY A 10 -0.20 10.55 -3.41
CA GLY A 10 -0.93 9.35 -3.04
C GLY A 10 -0.27 8.64 -1.90
N ILE A 11 -1.09 7.92 -1.15
CA ILE A 11 -0.66 7.26 0.06
C ILE A 11 -0.45 5.79 -0.27
N VAL A 12 0.69 5.16 -0.01
CA VAL A 12 0.80 3.69 -0.13
C VAL A 12 -0.03 3.03 0.96
N VAL A 13 -0.82 2.01 0.62
CA VAL A 13 -1.71 1.32 1.59
C VAL A 13 -1.49 -0.18 1.67
N ALA A 14 -0.57 -0.70 0.84
CA ALA A 14 -0.19 -2.10 0.78
C ALA A 14 1.02 -2.21 -0.18
N GLY A 15 1.84 -3.25 0.00
CA GLY A 15 2.94 -3.61 -0.91
C GLY A 15 2.81 -5.04 -1.46
N GLY A 16 3.87 -5.60 -2.04
CA GLY A 16 3.84 -6.92 -2.69
C GLY A 16 5.03 -7.29 -3.59
N GLN A 17 5.88 -6.34 -3.96
CA GLN A 17 6.91 -6.49 -5.00
C GLN A 17 8.19 -7.22 -4.55
N GLY A 18 8.01 -8.35 -3.87
CA GLY A 18 9.11 -9.18 -3.40
C GLY A 18 9.97 -8.48 -2.37
N GLN A 19 11.14 -9.05 -2.12
CA GLN A 19 12.13 -8.39 -1.30
C GLN A 19 12.69 -7.19 -2.05
N GLY A 20 12.65 -6.05 -1.40
CA GLY A 20 13.42 -4.90 -1.82
C GLY A 20 12.95 -3.65 -1.10
N ASN A 21 13.50 -2.53 -1.53
CA ASN A 21 13.55 -1.31 -0.74
C ASN A 21 12.56 -0.23 -1.24
N GLY A 22 11.76 -0.54 -2.26
CA GLY A 22 10.74 0.35 -2.81
C GLY A 22 9.45 0.34 -2.00
N LEU A 23 8.72 1.46 -2.05
CA LEU A 23 7.44 1.67 -1.35
C LEU A 23 6.40 0.57 -1.55
N THR A 24 6.56 -0.23 -2.59
CA THR A 24 5.61 -1.22 -3.08
C THR A 24 6.07 -2.66 -2.84
N GLN A 25 7.18 -2.88 -2.14
CA GLN A 25 7.80 -4.20 -1.97
C GLN A 25 7.32 -4.91 -0.68
N LEU A 26 6.83 -6.15 -0.83
CA LEU A 26 6.59 -7.11 0.27
C LEU A 26 7.10 -8.47 -0.19
N TYR A 27 7.85 -9.15 0.68
CA TYR A 27 8.58 -10.34 0.28
C TYR A 27 7.79 -11.65 0.43
N TYR A 28 6.95 -11.77 1.46
CA TYR A 28 6.12 -12.96 1.72
C TYR A 28 4.86 -12.62 2.55
N PRO A 29 3.92 -11.80 2.05
CA PRO A 29 2.69 -11.55 2.78
C PRO A 29 1.72 -12.73 2.63
N GLN A 30 1.18 -13.23 3.74
CA GLN A 30 0.19 -14.32 3.73
C GLN A 30 -1.26 -13.80 3.58
N GLY A 31 -1.46 -12.49 3.69
CA GLY A 31 -2.73 -11.80 3.45
C GLY A 31 -2.57 -10.29 3.59
N VAL A 32 -3.35 -9.53 2.83
CA VAL A 32 -3.38 -8.06 2.87
C VAL A 32 -4.84 -7.61 2.70
N VAL A 33 -5.42 -7.00 3.72
CA VAL A 33 -6.83 -6.55 3.75
C VAL A 33 -6.89 -5.07 4.10
N VAL A 34 -7.29 -4.22 3.15
CA VAL A 34 -7.36 -2.76 3.36
C VAL A 34 -8.81 -2.37 3.64
N ASP A 35 -9.07 -1.74 4.78
CA ASP A 35 -10.40 -1.18 5.06
C ASP A 35 -10.59 0.24 4.46
N GLN A 36 -11.80 0.81 4.54
CA GLN A 36 -12.09 2.17 4.03
C GLN A 36 -11.23 3.27 4.68
N LEU A 37 -10.71 3.03 5.89
CA LEU A 37 -9.80 3.95 6.55
C LEU A 37 -8.41 3.93 5.91
N GLY A 38 -8.10 2.90 5.10
CA GLY A 38 -6.88 2.82 4.29
C GLY A 38 -5.76 2.10 5.03
N THR A 39 -6.10 1.28 6.02
CA THR A 39 -5.12 0.53 6.81
C THR A 39 -5.34 -0.96 6.59
N VAL A 40 -4.24 -1.63 6.22
CA VAL A 40 -4.03 -3.09 6.34
C VAL A 40 -3.03 -3.30 7.44
#